data_AF-A0A7W7ZCS5-F1
#
_entry.id   AF-A0A7W7ZCS5-F1
#
_cell.length_a   1.000
_cell.length_b   1.000
_cell.length_c   1.000
_cell.angle_alpha   90.00
_cell.angle_beta   90.00
_cell.angle_gamma   90.00
#
_symmetry.space_group_name_H-M   'P 1'
#
loop_
_entity.id
_entity.type
_entity.pdbx_description
1 polymer ?
#
loop_
_entity_poly.entity_id
_entity_poly.type
_entity_poly.pdbx_seq_one_letter_code
_entity_poly.pdbx_strand_id
1 'polypeptide(L)'
;MRRLTFQRRLAFTLCLFITPALNAALRPVSCFLHPAFQRSEDPLSQKEIEELRDTNRMPNERVMAFIKFMDERTEAIRKLTTGPRRPGREQDIHDTLEQFIAIADNLEDNLNEYGPRHRDIRKALPKLLRAIDRWSSVIKSPPDDDAYNISRKLSLESIRDLREDAEHLIDDQKTWFAAHPLQKDAEGNVVEE
;
A
#
# COMPACT_ATOMS: atom_id res chain seq x y z
N MET A 1 -27.00 3.00 -65.28
CA MET A 1 -26.84 4.21 -66.11
C MET A 1 -25.70 5.06 -65.53
N ARG A 2 -24.67 5.33 -66.36
CA ARG A 2 -23.65 6.43 -66.32
C ARG A 2 -22.74 6.56 -65.09
N ARG A 3 -21.42 6.82 -65.16
CA ARG A 3 -20.36 6.85 -66.20
C ARG A 3 -19.01 7.09 -65.46
N LEU A 4 -17.94 6.42 -65.89
CA LEU A 4 -16.56 6.92 -66.20
C LEU A 4 -15.76 7.72 -65.12
N THR A 5 -14.70 7.13 -64.53
CA THR A 5 -13.24 7.23 -64.86
C THR A 5 -12.57 8.60 -64.68
N PHE A 6 -11.49 8.67 -63.87
CA PHE A 6 -10.30 9.51 -64.19
C PHE A 6 -9.03 9.17 -63.37
N GLN A 7 -7.99 8.74 -64.11
CA GLN A 7 -6.52 8.88 -64.02
C GLN A 7 -5.73 8.68 -62.71
N ARG A 8 -4.76 7.75 -62.63
CA ARG A 8 -3.43 7.62 -63.30
C ARG A 8 -2.48 8.81 -63.10
N ARG A 9 -1.44 8.64 -62.26
CA ARG A 9 -0.05 9.03 -62.59
C ARG A 9 0.93 8.03 -61.98
N LEU A 10 1.64 7.32 -62.87
CA LEU A 10 2.94 6.70 -62.59
C LEU A 10 4.00 7.79 -62.52
N ALA A 11 4.99 7.64 -61.64
CA ALA A 11 6.34 8.13 -61.88
C ALA A 11 7.35 7.19 -61.19
N PHE A 12 7.92 6.31 -62.02
CA PHE A 12 9.18 5.63 -61.82
C PHE A 12 10.30 6.68 -61.70
N THR A 13 11.17 6.60 -60.69
CA THR A 13 12.58 7.00 -60.86
C THR A 13 13.44 6.13 -59.95
N LEU A 14 14.03 5.13 -60.59
CA LEU A 14 15.15 4.32 -60.17
C LEU A 14 16.40 5.22 -60.15
N CYS A 15 17.15 5.27 -59.04
CA CYS A 15 18.53 5.76 -59.09
C CYS A 15 19.46 4.80 -58.32
N LEU A 16 20.58 4.52 -58.97
CA LEU A 16 21.57 3.50 -58.68
C LEU A 16 22.34 3.72 -57.37
N PHE A 17 22.63 2.58 -56.73
CA PHE A 17 23.92 2.16 -56.14
C PHE A 17 24.95 3.22 -55.73
N ILE A 18 25.19 3.31 -54.42
CA ILE A 18 26.53 3.59 -53.86
C ILE A 18 26.79 2.59 -52.72
N THR A 19 27.83 1.79 -52.91
CA THR A 19 28.42 0.77 -52.02
C THR A 19 29.16 1.40 -50.81
N PRO A 20 29.53 0.59 -49.79
CA PRO A 20 29.62 1.01 -48.41
C PRO A 20 31.01 1.48 -47.99
N ALA A 21 31.08 2.56 -47.22
CA ALA A 21 32.27 2.89 -46.44
C ALA A 21 32.14 2.25 -45.06
N LEU A 22 32.91 1.17 -44.84
CA LEU A 22 33.25 0.64 -43.53
C LEU A 22 33.79 1.78 -42.67
N ASN A 23 33.02 2.20 -41.66
CA ASN A 23 33.55 2.92 -40.51
C ASN A 23 33.39 2.01 -39.30
N ALA A 24 34.44 1.26 -39.00
CA ALA A 24 34.63 0.56 -37.75
C ALA A 24 34.85 1.60 -36.63
N ALA A 25 33.78 2.26 -36.20
CA ALA A 25 33.77 2.98 -34.94
C ALA A 25 33.55 1.95 -33.84
N LEU A 26 34.64 1.59 -33.16
CA LEU A 26 34.63 0.97 -31.84
C LEU A 26 33.76 1.83 -30.92
N ARG A 27 32.47 1.48 -30.83
CA ARG A 27 31.58 2.01 -29.81
C ARG A 27 32.00 1.31 -28.52
N PRO A 28 32.43 2.05 -27.48
CA PRO A 28 32.60 1.46 -26.18
C PRO A 28 31.24 0.87 -25.79
N VAL A 29 31.22 -0.43 -25.51
CA VAL A 29 30.12 -1.07 -24.79
C VAL A 29 30.15 -0.43 -23.42
N SER A 30 29.51 0.74 -23.34
CA SER A 30 29.20 1.39 -22.08
C SER A 30 28.16 0.47 -21.48
N CYS A 31 28.62 -0.47 -20.65
CA CYS A 31 27.80 -1.11 -19.65
C CYS A 31 27.22 0.01 -18.80
N PHE A 32 26.11 0.59 -19.24
CA PHE A 32 25.19 1.28 -18.38
C PHE A 32 24.70 0.20 -17.41
N LEU A 33 25.45 0.04 -16.33
CA LEU A 33 24.96 -0.42 -15.05
C LEU A 33 23.73 0.43 -14.79
N HIS A 34 22.58 -0.08 -15.21
CA HIS A 34 21.32 0.43 -14.72
C HIS A 34 21.41 0.20 -13.22
N PRO A 35 21.33 1.25 -12.38
CA PRO A 35 21.03 1.00 -10.99
C PRO A 35 19.69 0.28 -11.02
N ALA A 36 19.70 -1.03 -10.74
CA ALA A 36 18.51 -1.69 -10.27
C ALA A 36 18.13 -0.89 -9.02
N PHE A 37 17.12 -0.03 -9.16
CA PHE A 37 16.50 0.62 -8.03
C PHE A 37 16.04 -0.53 -7.15
N GLN A 38 16.83 -0.83 -6.10
CA GLN A 38 16.42 -1.73 -5.05
C GLN A 38 15.18 -1.08 -4.46
N ARG A 39 14.00 -1.49 -4.96
CA ARG A 39 12.73 -1.18 -4.31
C ARG A 39 12.95 -1.60 -2.87
N SER A 40 12.93 -0.65 -1.95
CA SER A 40 13.20 -0.94 -0.55
C SER A 40 12.31 -2.09 -0.13
N GLU A 41 12.91 -3.19 0.31
CA GLU A 41 12.20 -4.38 0.79
C GLU A 41 11.44 -4.10 2.10
N ASP A 42 11.62 -2.90 2.69
CA ASP A 42 10.91 -2.45 3.88
C ASP A 42 9.51 -1.93 3.50
N PRO A 43 8.43 -2.48 4.10
CA PRO A 43 7.07 -1.97 3.89
C PRO A 43 6.88 -0.55 4.42
N LEU A 44 7.74 -0.09 5.33
CA LEU A 44 7.74 1.25 5.92
C LEU A 44 8.87 2.12 5.34
N SER A 45 8.55 3.37 5.07
CA SER A 45 9.53 4.40 4.76
C SER A 45 10.26 4.85 6.02
N GLN A 46 11.44 5.45 5.85
CA GLN A 46 12.23 5.98 6.96
C GLN A 46 11.46 6.98 7.84
N LYS A 47 10.54 7.74 7.24
CA LYS A 47 9.67 8.69 7.96
C LYS A 47 8.62 7.96 8.80
N GLU A 48 8.00 6.92 8.26
CA GLU A 48 7.02 6.11 8.98
C GLU A 48 7.70 5.38 10.15
N ILE A 49 8.92 4.88 9.96
CA ILE A 49 9.73 4.29 11.03
C ILE A 49 9.99 5.30 12.16
N GLU A 50 10.34 6.54 11.82
CA GLU A 50 10.57 7.59 12.82
C GLU A 50 9.28 7.94 13.57
N GLU A 51 8.15 8.03 12.87
CA GLU A 51 6.84 8.25 13.49
C GLU A 51 6.44 7.10 14.45
N LEU A 52 6.79 5.85 14.12
CA LEU A 52 6.63 4.73 15.06
C LEU A 52 7.56 4.81 16.26
N ARG A 53 8.78 5.34 16.11
CA ARG A 53 9.70 5.56 17.23
C ARG A 53 9.17 6.64 18.18
N ASP A 54 8.67 7.74 17.63
CA ASP A 54 8.10 8.85 18.41
C ASP A 54 6.86 8.40 19.21
N THR A 55 6.02 7.55 18.61
CA THR A 55 4.78 7.05 19.23
C THR A 55 4.97 5.78 20.06
N ASN A 56 6.20 5.26 20.21
CA ASN A 56 6.46 3.95 20.81
C ASN A 56 5.90 3.78 22.23
N ARG A 57 5.85 4.86 23.03
CA ARG A 57 5.32 4.85 24.40
C ARG A 57 3.84 5.25 24.51
N MET A 58 3.17 5.51 23.38
CA MET A 58 1.84 6.11 23.33
C MET A 58 0.92 5.18 22.52
N PRO A 59 0.36 4.11 23.13
CA PRO A 59 -0.35 3.05 22.40
C PRO A 59 -1.46 3.57 21.48
N ASN A 60 -2.24 4.56 21.92
CA ASN A 60 -3.26 5.18 21.08
C ASN A 60 -2.66 5.85 19.85
N GLU A 61 -1.59 6.62 20.01
CA GLU A 61 -0.95 7.34 18.89
C GLU A 61 -0.28 6.37 17.92
N ARG A 62 0.31 5.30 18.44
CA ARG A 62 0.91 4.24 17.64
C ARG A 62 -0.11 3.52 16.77
N VAL A 63 -1.27 3.15 17.32
CA VAL A 63 -2.39 2.60 16.52
C VAL A 63 -2.85 3.62 15.47
N MET A 64 -2.92 4.91 15.81
CA MET A 64 -3.29 5.95 14.84
C MET A 64 -2.25 6.13 13.72
N ALA A 65 -0.96 5.95 14.01
CA ALA A 65 0.11 5.97 13.01
C ALA A 65 -0.04 4.81 12.01
N PHE A 66 -0.29 3.59 12.50
CA PHE A 66 -0.59 2.45 11.61
C PHE A 66 -1.83 2.67 10.75
N ILE A 67 -2.92 3.22 11.32
CA ILE A 67 -4.13 3.57 10.55
C ILE A 67 -3.77 4.51 9.39
N LYS A 68 -2.94 5.53 9.65
CA LYS A 68 -2.48 6.46 8.63
C LYS A 68 -1.67 5.77 7.53
N PHE A 69 -0.72 4.90 7.88
CA PHE A 69 0.10 4.21 6.87
C PHE A 69 -0.74 3.29 5.99
N MET A 70 -1.71 2.59 6.57
CA MET A 70 -2.65 1.75 5.82
C MET A 70 -3.62 2.58 4.96
N ASP A 71 -4.07 3.75 5.44
CA ASP A 71 -4.82 4.73 4.63
C ASP A 71 -3.99 5.19 3.42
N GLU A 72 -2.67 5.39 3.57
CA GLU A 72 -1.78 5.75 2.46
C GLU A 72 -1.62 4.62 1.43
N ARG A 73 -1.45 3.36 1.86
CA ARG A 73 -1.37 2.20 0.94
C ARG A 73 -2.70 1.95 0.22
N THR A 74 -3.82 2.07 0.90
CA THR A 74 -5.14 1.92 0.26
C THR A 74 -5.43 3.06 -0.71
N GLU A 75 -5.00 4.30 -0.43
CA GLU A 75 -5.08 5.40 -1.40
C GLU A 75 -4.17 5.14 -2.63
N ALA A 76 -2.98 4.58 -2.45
CA ALA A 76 -2.13 4.19 -3.56
C ALA A 76 -2.81 3.12 -4.45
N ILE A 77 -3.39 2.07 -3.84
CA ILE A 77 -4.17 1.04 -4.56
C ILE A 77 -5.34 1.67 -5.33
N ARG A 78 -6.10 2.57 -4.69
CA ARG A 78 -7.22 3.27 -5.32
C ARG A 78 -6.75 4.06 -6.54
N LYS A 79 -5.69 4.85 -6.41
CA LYS A 79 -5.10 5.63 -7.52
C LYS A 79 -4.61 4.76 -8.67
N LEU A 80 -3.96 3.62 -8.36
CA LEU A 80 -3.54 2.65 -9.37
C LEU A 80 -4.73 2.01 -10.08
N THR A 81 -5.84 1.81 -9.37
CA THR A 81 -7.05 1.16 -9.91
C THR A 81 -7.85 2.11 -10.79
N THR A 82 -8.07 3.35 -10.35
CA THR A 82 -8.92 4.33 -11.06
C THR A 82 -8.17 5.22 -12.04
N GLY A 83 -6.84 5.25 -11.95
CA GLY A 83 -5.99 6.07 -12.83
C GLY A 83 -5.83 5.49 -14.25
N PRO A 84 -5.18 6.25 -15.16
CA PRO A 84 -4.85 5.76 -16.48
C PRO A 84 -4.00 4.49 -16.43
N ARG A 85 -4.29 3.52 -17.30
CA ARG A 85 -3.47 2.30 -17.41
C ARG A 85 -2.05 2.67 -17.85
N ARG A 86 -1.06 2.11 -17.16
CA ARG A 86 0.37 2.23 -17.46
C ARG A 86 1.07 0.88 -17.36
N PRO A 87 2.19 0.67 -18.06
CA PRO A 87 3.01 -0.53 -17.89
C PRO A 87 3.41 -0.74 -16.41
N GLY A 88 3.35 -1.98 -15.94
CA GLY A 88 3.69 -2.35 -14.57
C GLY A 88 2.63 -2.02 -13.51
N ARG A 89 1.46 -1.51 -13.89
CA ARG A 89 0.40 -1.14 -12.94
C ARG A 89 -0.06 -2.31 -12.07
N GLU A 90 -0.23 -3.49 -12.67
CA GLU A 90 -0.64 -4.71 -11.99
C GLU A 90 0.40 -5.14 -10.95
N GLN A 91 1.69 -5.05 -11.30
CA GLN A 91 2.79 -5.32 -10.37
C GLN A 91 2.82 -4.27 -9.23
N ASP A 92 2.60 -3.00 -9.53
CA ASP A 92 2.57 -1.97 -8.49
C ASP A 92 1.39 -2.17 -7.53
N ILE A 93 0.24 -2.68 -8.01
CA ILE A 93 -0.88 -3.07 -7.15
C ILE A 93 -0.48 -4.25 -6.25
N HIS A 94 0.13 -5.29 -6.82
CA HIS A 94 0.67 -6.43 -6.07
C HIS A 94 1.60 -5.94 -4.95
N ASP A 95 2.64 -5.17 -5.28
CA ASP A 95 3.65 -4.72 -4.33
C ASP A 95 3.03 -3.83 -3.24
N THR A 96 2.03 -3.01 -3.58
CA THR A 96 1.32 -2.18 -2.59
C THR A 96 0.44 -3.03 -1.65
N LEU A 97 -0.15 -4.12 -2.14
CA LEU A 97 -0.91 -5.07 -1.31
C LEU A 97 0.02 -5.82 -0.35
N GLU A 98 1.20 -6.24 -0.79
CA GLU A 98 2.21 -6.86 0.09
C GLU A 98 2.66 -5.90 1.20
N GLN A 99 2.87 -4.61 0.87
CA GLN A 99 3.14 -3.61 1.91
C GLN A 99 1.98 -3.43 2.88
N PHE A 100 0.74 -3.47 2.40
CA PHE A 100 -0.45 -3.39 3.25
C PHE A 100 -0.50 -4.56 4.23
N ILE A 101 -0.26 -5.80 3.77
CA ILE A 101 -0.21 -7.00 4.62
C ILE A 101 0.86 -6.84 5.69
N ALA A 102 2.09 -6.51 5.31
CA ALA A 102 3.17 -6.39 6.28
C ALA A 102 2.91 -5.29 7.33
N ILE A 103 2.25 -4.19 6.97
CA ILE A 103 1.83 -3.16 7.94
C ILE A 103 0.70 -3.67 8.84
N ALA A 104 -0.25 -4.44 8.29
CA ALA A 104 -1.34 -5.06 9.05
C ALA A 104 -0.81 -6.03 10.11
N ASP A 105 0.12 -6.91 9.74
CA ASP A 105 0.75 -7.87 10.65
C ASP A 105 1.50 -7.15 11.80
N ASN A 106 2.24 -6.08 11.48
CA ASN A 106 2.90 -5.26 12.49
C ASN A 106 1.89 -4.59 13.44
N LEU A 107 0.74 -4.13 12.94
CA LEU A 107 -0.31 -3.57 13.79
C LEU A 107 -0.92 -4.66 14.68
N GLU A 108 -1.19 -5.84 14.14
CA GLU A 108 -1.70 -7.00 14.87
C GLU A 108 -0.77 -7.40 16.03
N ASP A 109 0.54 -7.49 15.77
CA ASP A 109 1.55 -7.74 16.81
C ASP A 109 1.47 -6.72 17.96
N ASN A 110 1.24 -5.44 17.64
CA ASN A 110 1.09 -4.40 18.66
C ASN A 110 -0.24 -4.55 19.43
N LEU A 111 -1.34 -4.88 18.76
CA LEU A 111 -2.62 -5.14 19.41
C LEU A 111 -2.51 -6.33 20.39
N ASN A 112 -1.86 -7.41 19.95
CA ASN A 112 -1.56 -8.58 20.76
C ASN A 112 -0.65 -8.27 21.94
N GLU A 113 0.27 -7.31 21.80
CA GLU A 113 1.11 -6.83 22.90
C GLU A 113 0.33 -5.99 23.93
N TYR A 114 -0.65 -5.21 23.48
CA TYR A 114 -1.41 -4.28 24.31
C TYR A 114 -2.50 -4.95 25.15
N GLY A 115 -3.15 -5.99 24.62
CA GLY A 115 -4.24 -6.70 25.28
C GLY A 115 -3.86 -7.24 26.68
N PRO A 116 -2.88 -8.16 26.79
CA PRO A 116 -2.47 -8.76 28.06
C PRO A 116 -1.90 -7.77 29.07
N ARG A 117 -1.43 -6.60 28.61
CA ARG A 117 -0.90 -5.53 29.47
C ARG A 117 -1.92 -4.45 29.79
N HIS A 118 -3.15 -4.62 29.32
CA HIS A 118 -4.25 -3.68 29.53
C HIS A 118 -3.87 -2.23 29.18
N ARG A 119 -3.07 -2.02 28.13
CA ARG A 119 -2.74 -0.68 27.65
C ARG A 119 -4.02 -0.02 27.15
N ASP A 120 -4.41 1.12 27.72
CA ASP A 120 -5.67 1.78 27.35
C ASP A 120 -5.61 2.30 25.91
N ILE A 121 -6.24 1.59 24.98
CA ILE A 121 -6.38 1.99 23.57
C ILE A 121 -7.84 2.14 23.16
N ARG A 122 -8.75 2.28 24.13
CA ARG A 122 -10.20 2.42 23.87
C ARG A 122 -10.54 3.60 22.98
N LYS A 123 -9.68 4.64 22.93
CA LYS A 123 -9.87 5.80 22.05
C LYS A 123 -9.51 5.50 20.58
N ALA A 124 -8.56 4.60 20.35
CA ALA A 124 -8.09 4.24 19.01
C ALA A 124 -8.93 3.12 18.37
N LEU A 125 -9.36 2.12 19.15
CA LEU A 125 -10.07 0.94 18.61
C LEU A 125 -11.32 1.28 17.75
N PRO A 126 -12.23 2.20 18.15
CA PRO A 126 -13.37 2.57 17.30
C PRO A 126 -12.99 3.33 16.03
N LYS A 127 -11.79 3.92 15.97
CA LYS A 127 -11.26 4.54 14.76
C LYS A 127 -10.65 3.49 13.84
N LEU A 128 -9.98 2.49 14.42
CA LEU A 128 -9.47 1.33 13.70
C LEU A 128 -10.58 0.56 12.99
N LEU A 129 -11.68 0.20 13.68
CA LEU A 129 -12.80 -0.51 13.04
C LEU A 129 -13.38 0.26 11.84
N ARG A 130 -13.54 1.58 11.98
CA ARG A 130 -13.97 2.45 10.88
C ARG A 130 -12.97 2.51 9.73
N ALA A 131 -11.68 2.35 10.01
CA ALA A 131 -10.64 2.31 8.98
C ALA A 131 -10.65 0.98 8.24
N ILE A 132 -10.78 -0.14 8.96
CA ILE A 132 -10.93 -1.49 8.42
C ILE A 132 -12.09 -1.57 7.42
N ASP A 133 -13.26 -0.97 7.74
CA ASP A 133 -14.39 -0.90 6.80
C ASP A 133 -14.00 -0.23 5.47
N ARG A 134 -13.29 0.90 5.55
CA ARG A 134 -12.83 1.66 4.36
C ARG A 134 -11.80 0.86 3.57
N TRP A 135 -10.81 0.26 4.24
CA TRP A 135 -9.77 -0.53 3.61
C TRP A 135 -10.37 -1.73 2.88
N SER A 136 -11.32 -2.44 3.51
CA SER A 136 -12.00 -3.58 2.88
C SER A 136 -12.69 -3.17 1.58
N SER A 137 -13.38 -2.02 1.57
CA SER A 137 -14.02 -1.51 0.36
C SER A 137 -13.01 -1.18 -0.75
N VAL A 138 -11.84 -0.64 -0.40
CA VAL A 138 -10.82 -0.27 -1.38
C VAL A 138 -10.11 -1.51 -1.93
N ILE A 139 -9.74 -2.48 -1.09
CA ILE A 139 -9.03 -3.69 -1.51
C ILE A 139 -9.90 -4.60 -2.39
N LYS A 140 -11.22 -4.51 -2.26
CA LYS A 140 -12.17 -5.19 -3.17
C LYS A 140 -12.36 -4.51 -4.52
N SER A 141 -11.89 -3.27 -4.68
CA SER A 141 -12.16 -2.46 -5.87
C SER A 141 -11.33 -2.79 -7.12
N PRO A 142 -10.05 -3.26 -7.04
CA PRO A 142 -9.32 -3.68 -8.21
C PRO A 142 -10.03 -4.85 -8.92
N PRO A 143 -10.09 -4.85 -10.27
CA PRO A 143 -10.65 -5.97 -11.02
C PRO A 143 -9.85 -7.26 -10.78
N ASP A 144 -10.39 -8.41 -11.20
CA ASP A 144 -9.65 -9.68 -11.10
C ASP A 144 -8.43 -9.68 -12.04
N ASP A 145 -7.28 -10.08 -11.50
CA ASP A 145 -6.03 -10.19 -12.24
C ASP A 145 -5.07 -11.15 -11.53
N ASP A 146 -4.54 -12.14 -12.26
CA ASP A 146 -3.65 -13.16 -11.70
C ASP A 146 -2.37 -12.58 -11.08
N ALA A 147 -1.96 -11.38 -11.50
CA ALA A 147 -0.76 -10.73 -10.97
C ALA A 147 -0.85 -10.35 -9.48
N TYR A 148 -2.06 -10.13 -8.94
CA TYR A 148 -2.24 -9.70 -7.54
C TYR A 148 -3.41 -10.37 -6.81
N ASN A 149 -4.13 -11.30 -7.44
CA ASN A 149 -5.29 -11.96 -6.81
C ASN A 149 -4.94 -12.66 -5.48
N ILE A 150 -3.73 -13.23 -5.36
CA ILE A 150 -3.26 -13.86 -4.12
C ILE A 150 -3.05 -12.81 -3.02
N SER A 151 -2.24 -11.78 -3.30
CA SER A 151 -1.98 -10.67 -2.35
C SER A 151 -3.26 -9.94 -1.94
N ARG A 152 -4.22 -9.80 -2.87
CA ARG A 152 -5.55 -9.23 -2.57
C ARG A 152 -6.33 -10.09 -1.59
N LYS A 153 -6.30 -11.41 -1.75
CA LYS A 153 -6.95 -12.35 -0.82
C LYS A 153 -6.30 -12.29 0.56
N LEU A 154 -4.97 -12.36 0.62
CA LEU A 154 -4.23 -12.28 1.88
C LEU A 154 -4.49 -10.95 2.59
N SER A 155 -4.51 -9.83 1.87
CA SER A 155 -4.87 -8.52 2.44
C SER A 155 -6.28 -8.49 3.05
N LEU A 156 -7.24 -9.18 2.43
CA LEU A 156 -8.60 -9.30 2.98
C LEU A 156 -8.68 -10.22 4.19
N GLU A 157 -7.83 -11.23 4.26
CA GLU A 157 -7.65 -12.08 5.44
C GLU A 157 -7.06 -11.26 6.60
N SER A 158 -5.94 -10.54 6.39
CA SER A 158 -5.37 -9.64 7.42
C SER A 158 -6.37 -8.57 7.91
N ILE A 159 -7.22 -8.03 7.03
CA ILE A 159 -8.30 -7.10 7.43
C ILE A 159 -9.34 -7.76 8.34
N ARG A 160 -9.69 -9.02 8.07
CA ARG A 160 -10.64 -9.76 8.90
C ARG A 160 -10.02 -10.04 10.26
N ASP A 161 -8.78 -10.50 10.28
CA ASP A 161 -8.10 -10.88 11.52
C ASP A 161 -7.89 -9.62 12.40
N LEU A 162 -7.45 -8.48 11.83
CA LEU A 162 -7.41 -7.19 12.54
C LEU A 162 -8.76 -6.73 13.10
N ARG A 163 -9.87 -7.04 12.42
CA ARG A 163 -11.21 -6.71 12.94
C ARG A 163 -11.53 -7.55 14.16
N GLU A 164 -11.32 -8.86 14.05
CA GLU A 164 -11.60 -9.81 15.13
C GLU A 164 -10.82 -9.41 16.39
N ASP A 165 -9.53 -9.10 16.25
CA ASP A 165 -8.69 -8.62 17.35
C ASP A 165 -9.16 -7.28 17.93
N ALA A 166 -9.51 -6.33 17.07
CA ALA A 166 -10.00 -5.03 17.53
C ALA A 166 -11.35 -5.15 18.27
N GLU A 167 -12.26 -5.99 17.81
CA GLU A 167 -13.54 -6.27 18.47
C GLU A 167 -13.32 -6.97 19.82
N HIS A 168 -12.46 -7.98 19.87
CA HIS A 168 -12.08 -8.67 21.10
C HIS A 168 -11.48 -7.70 22.13
N LEU A 169 -10.50 -6.89 21.71
CA LEU A 169 -9.86 -5.90 22.59
C LEU A 169 -10.84 -4.83 23.10
N ILE A 170 -11.82 -4.42 22.30
CA ILE A 170 -12.85 -3.48 22.75
C ILE A 170 -13.61 -4.07 23.94
N ASP A 171 -14.03 -5.32 23.85
CA ASP A 171 -14.82 -5.96 24.89
C ASP A 171 -14.00 -6.33 26.13
N ASP A 172 -12.75 -6.77 25.93
CA ASP A 172 -11.78 -6.97 27.00
C ASP A 172 -11.52 -5.69 27.79
N GLN A 173 -11.22 -4.59 27.09
CA GLN A 173 -10.91 -3.31 27.75
C GLN A 173 -12.13 -2.70 28.42
N LYS A 174 -13.34 -2.83 27.85
CA LYS A 174 -14.57 -2.43 28.55
C LYS A 174 -14.71 -3.19 29.86
N THR A 175 -14.52 -4.51 29.83
CA THR A 175 -14.65 -5.38 31.01
C THR A 175 -13.60 -5.04 32.05
N TRP A 176 -12.33 -4.95 31.64
CA TRP A 176 -11.20 -4.66 32.54
C TRP A 176 -11.31 -3.29 33.19
N PHE A 177 -11.54 -2.23 32.42
CA PHE A 177 -11.58 -0.86 32.97
C PHE A 177 -12.88 -0.53 33.71
N ALA A 178 -13.95 -1.32 33.55
CA ALA A 178 -15.11 -1.25 34.43
C ALA A 178 -14.77 -1.78 35.84
N ALA A 179 -13.97 -2.85 35.91
CA ALA A 179 -13.50 -3.43 37.17
C ALA A 179 -12.29 -2.67 37.77
N HIS A 180 -11.48 -2.03 36.93
CA HIS A 180 -10.28 -1.28 37.30
C HIS A 180 -10.35 0.16 36.78
N PRO A 181 -11.16 1.04 37.42
CA PRO A 181 -11.26 2.42 37.00
C PRO A 181 -9.90 3.12 37.07
N LEU A 182 -9.56 3.83 36.00
CA LEU A 182 -8.35 4.64 35.94
C LEU A 182 -8.39 5.75 36.99
N GLN A 183 -7.29 5.88 37.76
CA GLN A 183 -7.13 6.99 38.67
C GLN A 183 -6.94 8.28 37.87
N LYS A 184 -7.56 9.35 38.35
CA LYS A 184 -7.43 10.68 37.76
C LYS A 184 -6.68 11.59 38.73
N ASP A 185 -5.77 12.39 38.20
CA ASP A 185 -5.18 13.48 38.97
C ASP A 185 -6.21 14.60 39.21
N ALA A 186 -5.80 15.62 39.97
CA ALA A 186 -6.65 16.79 40.27
C ALA A 186 -7.06 17.59 39.02
N GLU A 187 -6.35 17.40 37.91
CA GLU A 187 -6.57 18.06 36.61
C GLU A 187 -7.45 17.20 35.69
N GLY A 188 -7.81 15.98 36.12
CA GLY A 188 -8.66 15.06 35.38
C GLY A 188 -7.90 14.17 34.38
N ASN A 189 -6.57 14.20 34.37
CA ASN A 189 -5.74 13.35 33.53
C ASN A 189 -5.64 11.95 34.15
N VAL A 190 -5.58 10.92 33.30
CA VAL A 190 -5.37 9.55 33.73
C VAL A 190 -3.93 9.41 34.24
N VAL A 191 -3.78 8.92 35.48
CA VAL A 191 -2.48 8.54 36.04
C VAL A 191 -2.25 7.08 35.68
N GLU A 192 -1.35 6.82 34.73
CA GLU A 192 -0.87 5.46 34.46
C GLU A 192 0.18 5.11 35.54
N GLU A 193 -0.07 4.04 36.31
CA GLU A 193 0.87 3.49 37.32
C GLU A 193 1.97 2.64 36.67
#